data_AF-A0A963XI60-F1
#
_entry.id   AF-A0A963XI60-F1
#
_cell.length_a   1.000
_cell.length_b   1.000
_cell.length_c   1.000
_cell.angle_alpha   90.00
_cell.angle_beta   90.00
_cell.angle_gamma   90.00
#
_symmetry.space_group_name_H-M   'P 1'
#
loop_
_entity.id
_entity.type
_entity.pdbx_description
1 polymer ?
#
loop_
_entity_poly.entity_id
_entity_poly.type
_entity_poly.pdbx_seq_one_letter_code
_entity_poly.pdbx_strand_id
1 'polypeptide(L)'
;MRIVPVGHALSIFFVITFTLCIAWGLVTPPAMHMHEAWEMMMPGFHWLSFPAFLIGLIWAYAYGWYTAIVFVPLYNLFNKRGAAA
;
A
#
# COMPACT_ATOMS: atom_id res chain seq x y z
N MET A 1 -7.91 18.93 -0.97
CA MET A 1 -6.81 18.00 -1.28
C MET A 1 -6.88 17.57 -2.76
N ARG A 2 -5.74 17.49 -3.46
CA ARG A 2 -5.67 17.11 -4.90
C ARG A 2 -5.37 15.62 -5.02
N ILE A 3 -6.08 14.90 -5.89
CA ILE A 3 -6.00 13.43 -5.98
C ILE A 3 -4.67 12.91 -6.54
N VAL A 4 -4.16 13.50 -7.63
CA VAL A 4 -2.97 12.97 -8.32
C VAL A 4 -1.71 12.99 -7.46
N PRO A 5 -1.35 14.10 -6.76
CA PRO A 5 -0.19 14.11 -5.89
C PRO A 5 -0.31 13.12 -4.72
N VAL A 6 -1.52 12.99 -4.16
CA VAL A 6 -1.78 12.07 -3.03
C VAL A 6 -1.71 10.61 -3.50
N GLY A 7 -2.25 10.29 -4.68
CA GLY A 7 -2.16 8.96 -5.29
C GLY A 7 -0.72 8.49 -5.44
N HIS A 8 0.13 9.30 -6.07
CA HIS A 8 1.54 8.94 -6.23
C HIS A 8 2.29 8.87 -4.90
N ALA A 9 2.08 9.83 -3.99
CA ALA A 9 2.76 9.84 -2.69
C ALA A 9 2.42 8.58 -1.87
N LEU A 10 1.13 8.22 -1.75
CA LEU A 10 0.69 7.03 -1.03
C LEU A 10 1.20 5.74 -1.70
N SER A 11 1.17 5.69 -3.04
CA SER A 11 1.64 4.52 -3.78
C SER A 11 3.13 4.28 -3.59
N ILE A 12 3.95 5.34 -3.68
CA ILE A 12 5.39 5.25 -3.45
C ILE A 12 5.69 4.91 -1.99
N PHE A 13 4.97 5.51 -1.04
CA PHE A 13 5.08 5.18 0.38
C PHE A 13 4.83 3.69 0.64
N PHE A 14 3.72 3.12 0.13
CA PHE A 14 3.42 1.70 0.28
C PHE A 14 4.42 0.79 -0.43
N VAL A 15 4.90 1.16 -1.61
CA VAL A 15 5.98 0.42 -2.30
C VAL A 15 7.26 0.37 -1.45
N ILE A 16 7.65 1.49 -0.84
CA ILE A 16 8.82 1.55 0.04
C ILE A 16 8.59 0.68 1.29
N THR A 17 7.44 0.84 1.97
CA THR A 17 7.11 0.06 3.16
C THR A 17 7.07 -1.44 2.87
N PHE A 18 6.42 -1.86 1.79
CA PHE A 18 6.39 -3.25 1.35
C PHE A 18 7.81 -3.79 1.12
N THR A 19 8.66 -3.04 0.42
CA THR A 19 10.05 -3.45 0.16
C THR A 19 10.84 -3.62 1.46
N LEU A 20 10.67 -2.70 2.41
CA LEU A 20 11.29 -2.79 3.74
C LEU A 20 10.78 -4.01 4.52
N CYS A 21 9.48 -4.33 4.44
CA CYS A 21 8.90 -5.52 5.06
C CYS A 21 9.48 -6.82 4.48
N ILE A 22 9.65 -6.88 3.14
CA ILE A 22 10.28 -8.02 2.48
C ILE A 22 11.74 -8.15 2.94
N ALA A 23 12.51 -7.06 2.92
CA ALA A 23 13.90 -7.05 3.38
C ALA A 23 14.03 -7.51 4.83
N TRP A 24 13.11 -7.08 5.70
CA TRP A 24 13.06 -7.53 7.09
C TRP A 24 12.84 -9.04 7.21
N GLY A 25 11.90 -9.62 6.46
CA GLY A 25 11.67 -11.07 6.48
C GLY A 25 12.82 -11.88 5.90
N LEU A 26 13.69 -11.30 5.07
CA LEU A 26 14.91 -11.98 4.60
C LEU A 26 16.00 -12.09 5.68
N VAL A 27 16.06 -11.14 6.62
CA VAL A 27 17.11 -11.08 7.66
C VAL A 27 16.64 -11.61 9.02
N THR A 28 15.35 -11.85 9.20
CA THR A 28 14.78 -12.32 10.46
C THR A 28 14.30 -13.78 10.42
N PRO A 29 14.23 -14.46 11.57
CA PRO A 29 13.67 -15.82 11.65
C PRO A 29 12.19 -15.88 11.24
N PRO A 30 11.70 -17.03 10.74
CA PRO A 30 10.31 -17.21 10.28
C PRO A 30 9.23 -16.78 11.27
N ALA A 31 9.48 -16.95 12.57
CA ALA A 31 8.55 -16.54 13.63
C ALA A 31 8.27 -15.02 13.69
N MET A 32 9.09 -14.20 13.03
CA MET A 32 8.93 -12.74 12.93
C MET A 32 8.55 -12.28 11.50
N HIS A 33 8.24 -13.23 10.60
CA HIS A 33 7.84 -12.87 9.25
C HIS A 33 6.39 -12.40 9.22
N MET A 34 6.17 -11.25 8.60
CA MET A 34 4.82 -10.69 8.39
C MET A 34 4.18 -11.16 7.07
N HIS A 35 4.70 -12.22 6.44
CA HIS A 35 4.35 -12.60 5.06
C HIS A 35 2.98 -13.24 4.89
N GLU A 36 2.45 -13.90 5.93
CA GLU A 36 1.15 -14.59 5.85
C GLU A 36 -0.01 -13.62 5.55
N ALA A 37 0.04 -12.40 6.11
CA ALA A 37 -0.96 -11.37 5.82
C ALA A 37 -0.90 -10.88 4.36
N TRP A 38 0.30 -10.88 3.77
CA TRP A 38 0.52 -10.42 2.41
C TRP A 38 -0.03 -11.39 1.36
N GLU A 39 0.15 -12.70 1.56
CA GLU A 39 -0.40 -13.73 0.67
C GLU A 39 -1.94 -13.71 0.63
N MET A 40 -2.59 -13.44 1.76
CA MET A 40 -4.05 -13.33 1.81
C MET A 40 -4.57 -12.07 1.09
N MET A 41 -3.86 -10.95 1.19
CA MET A 41 -4.31 -9.68 0.60
C MET A 41 -3.96 -9.57 -0.89
N MET A 42 -2.85 -10.15 -1.34
CA MET A 42 -2.31 -9.95 -2.69
C MET A 42 -2.40 -11.23 -3.53
N PRO A 43 -3.45 -11.38 -4.36
CA PRO A 43 -3.57 -12.52 -5.27
C PRO A 43 -2.32 -12.70 -6.14
N GLY A 44 -1.81 -13.93 -6.17
CA GLY A 44 -0.61 -14.30 -6.93
C GLY A 44 0.72 -13.96 -6.24
N PHE A 45 0.69 -13.39 -5.03
CA PHE A 45 1.88 -13.25 -4.19
C PHE A 45 2.15 -14.56 -3.46
N HIS A 46 3.36 -15.10 -3.63
CA HIS A 46 3.88 -16.25 -2.89
C HIS A 46 5.25 -15.89 -2.33
N TRP A 47 5.48 -16.15 -1.04
CA TRP A 47 6.71 -15.78 -0.34
C TRP A 47 7.99 -16.25 -1.07
N LEU A 48 9.04 -15.42 -1.01
CA LEU A 48 10.41 -15.76 -1.46
C LEU A 48 10.61 -16.06 -2.96
N SER A 49 9.77 -15.53 -3.86
CA SER A 49 10.07 -15.54 -5.31
C SER A 49 10.24 -14.13 -5.90
N PHE A 50 11.21 -13.95 -6.80
CA PHE A 50 11.42 -12.68 -7.50
C PHE A 50 10.17 -12.22 -8.29
N PRO A 51 9.43 -13.10 -8.99
CA PRO A 51 8.16 -12.73 -9.61
C PRO A 51 7.10 -12.26 -8.60
N ALA A 52 7.00 -12.92 -7.44
CA ALA A 52 6.07 -12.49 -6.41
C ALA A 52 6.42 -11.12 -5.83
N PHE A 53 7.71 -10.79 -5.67
CA PHE A 53 8.10 -9.44 -5.25
C PHE A 53 7.58 -8.37 -6.22
N LEU A 54 7.70 -8.59 -7.53
CA LEU A 54 7.17 -7.67 -8.54
C LEU A 54 5.64 -7.54 -8.48
N ILE A 55 4.94 -8.66 -8.29
CA ILE A 55 3.48 -8.67 -8.09
C ILE A 55 3.10 -7.86 -6.85
N GLY A 56 3.85 -8.02 -5.75
CA GLY A 56 3.65 -7.25 -4.52
C GLY A 56 3.87 -5.75 -4.71
N LEU A 57 4.86 -5.33 -5.52
CA LEU A 57 5.06 -3.91 -5.87
C LEU A 57 3.85 -3.34 -6.64
N ILE A 58 3.30 -4.10 -7.58
CA ILE A 58 2.11 -3.70 -8.35
C ILE A 58 0.91 -3.53 -7.41
N TRP A 59 0.69 -4.50 -6.51
CA TRP A 59 -0.38 -4.43 -5.52
C TRP A 59 -0.21 -3.26 -4.54
N ALA A 60 1.00 -3.05 -4.01
CA ALA A 60 1.30 -1.93 -3.11
C ALA A 60 1.02 -0.57 -3.79
N TYR A 61 1.42 -0.43 -5.05
CA TYR A 61 1.12 0.76 -5.84
C TYR A 61 -0.38 0.93 -6.08
N ALA A 62 -1.08 -0.15 -6.46
CA ALA A 62 -2.52 -0.14 -6.66
C ALA A 62 -3.29 0.23 -5.38
N TYR A 63 -2.86 -0.27 -4.21
CA TYR A 63 -3.46 0.09 -2.92
C TYR A 63 -3.26 1.55 -2.55
N GLY A 64 -2.13 2.16 -2.92
CA GLY A 64 -1.92 3.60 -2.73
C GLY A 64 -2.93 4.43 -3.53
N TRP A 65 -3.14 4.08 -4.79
CA TRP A 65 -4.15 4.71 -5.64
C TRP A 65 -5.59 4.43 -5.17
N TYR A 66 -5.91 3.19 -4.80
CA TYR A 66 -7.19 2.84 -4.20
C TYR A 66 -7.47 3.73 -2.98
N THR A 67 -6.49 3.87 -2.08
CA THR A 67 -6.60 4.72 -0.90
C THR A 67 -6.84 6.18 -1.28
N ALA A 68 -6.10 6.72 -2.25
CA ALA A 68 -6.30 8.10 -2.71
C ALA A 68 -7.67 8.32 -3.35
N ILE A 69 -8.14 7.40 -4.19
CA ILE A 69 -9.45 7.47 -4.86
C ILE A 69 -10.59 7.49 -3.85
N VAL A 70 -10.49 6.72 -2.77
CA VAL A 70 -11.52 6.67 -1.72
C VAL A 70 -11.38 7.84 -0.73
N PHE A 71 -10.17 8.07 -0.21
CA PHE A 71 -9.93 9.02 0.88
C PHE A 71 -10.04 10.48 0.43
N VAL A 72 -9.50 10.86 -0.74
CA VAL A 72 -9.44 12.26 -1.16
C VAL A 72 -10.84 12.87 -1.35
N PRO A 73 -11.80 12.21 -2.03
CA PRO A 73 -13.16 12.70 -2.12
C PRO A 73 -13.86 12.81 -0.76
N LEU A 74 -13.71 11.81 0.10
CA LEU A 74 -14.28 11.81 1.46
C LEU A 74 -13.73 12.97 2.29
N TYR A 75 -12.40 13.13 2.31
CA TYR A 75 -11.75 14.24 3.00
C TYR A 75 -12.27 15.58 2.49
N ASN A 76 -12.36 15.77 1.18
CA ASN A 76 -12.88 16.99 0.59
C ASN A 76 -14.37 17.22 0.94
N LEU A 77 -15.19 16.17 1.03
CA LEU A 77 -16.60 16.25 1.42
C LEU A 77 -16.77 16.74 2.88
N PHE A 78 -16.07 16.11 3.82
CA PHE A 78 -16.16 16.47 5.24
C PHE A 78 -15.47 17.82 5.53
N ASN A 79 -14.38 18.14 4.84
CA ASN A 79 -13.70 19.43 5.00
C ASN A 79 -14.49 20.60 4.39
N LYS A 80 -15.31 20.36 3.34
CA LYS A 80 -16.22 21.39 2.79
C LYS A 80 -17.43 21.69 3.67
N ARG A 81 -17.88 20.73 4.48
CA ARG A 81 -19.02 20.90 5.41
C ARG A 81 -18.74 21.82 6.60
N GLY A 82 -17.48 22.20 6.84
CA GLY A 82 -17.11 23.19 7.86
C GLY A 82 -17.06 24.65 7.37
N ALA A 83 -17.16 24.90 6.07
CA ALA A 83 -17.13 26.25 5.49
C ALA A 83 -18.51 26.81 5.11
N ALA A 84 -19.57 26.00 5.29
CA ALA A 84 -20.95 26.35 4.99
C ALA A 84 -21.84 26.35 6.26
N ALA A 85 -21.23 26.49 7.43
CA ALA A 85 -21.90 26.68 8.71
C ALA A 85 -21.53 28.06 9.29
#